data_AF-A0A6G8Q4T0-F1
#
_entry.id   AF-A0A6G8Q4T0-F1
#
_cell.length_a   1.000
_cell.length_b   1.000
_cell.length_c   1.000
_cell.angle_alpha   90.00
_cell.angle_beta   90.00
_cell.angle_gamma   90.00
#
_symmetry.space_group_name_H-M   'P 1'
#
loop_
_entity.id
_entity.type
_entity.pdbx_description
1 polymer ?
#
loop_
_entity_poly.entity_id
_entity_poly.type
_entity_poly.pdbx_seq_one_letter_code
_entity_poly.pdbx_strand_id
1 'polypeptide(L)'
;MLRHETAQPPNLTTVYWLIENPEAEWSDAFTVRIGAQREALPVFSFPDEADMFLRLGGLEKEGWLAVESTAGELVSRLAEYQRAGVDLVALDPLPEMVGSMSDATIALVTLSLAGFAERHAVRSQERLARN
;
A
#
# COMPACT_ATOMS: atom_id res chain seq x y z
N MET A 1 -38.58 10.62 -8.46
CA MET A 1 -37.91 9.30 -8.52
C MET A 1 -36.49 9.50 -8.02
N LEU A 2 -36.22 9.14 -6.77
CA LEU A 2 -34.89 9.19 -6.18
C LEU A 2 -34.12 7.95 -6.66
N ARG A 3 -33.01 8.17 -7.37
CA ARG A 3 -32.07 7.09 -7.68
C ARG A 3 -31.36 6.73 -6.38
N HIS A 4 -31.58 5.53 -5.87
CA HIS A 4 -30.78 4.99 -4.78
C HIS A 4 -29.40 4.65 -5.36
N GLU A 5 -28.45 5.55 -5.16
CA GLU A 5 -27.03 5.25 -5.34
C GLU A 5 -26.62 4.32 -4.19
N THR A 6 -26.44 3.04 -4.49
CA THR A 6 -25.96 2.04 -3.55
C THR A 6 -24.51 2.36 -3.18
N ALA A 7 -24.30 2.86 -1.96
CA ALA A 7 -22.99 2.89 -1.34
C ALA A 7 -22.47 1.44 -1.23
N GLN A 8 -21.36 1.14 -1.89
CA GLN A 8 -20.67 -0.15 -1.72
C GLN A 8 -20.20 -0.25 -0.26
N PRO A 9 -20.47 -1.35 0.46
CA PRO A 9 -19.94 -1.54 1.81
C PRO A 9 -18.40 -1.52 1.78
N PRO A 10 -17.76 -1.06 2.87
CA PRO A 10 -16.30 -0.97 2.91
C PRO A 10 -15.70 -2.36 2.75
N ASN A 11 -14.78 -2.52 1.81
CA ASN A 11 -14.13 -3.80 1.57
C ASN A 11 -12.83 -3.88 2.38
N LEU A 12 -12.99 -4.03 3.69
CA LEU A 12 -11.90 -4.16 4.66
C LEU A 12 -11.36 -5.59 4.75
N THR A 13 -12.07 -6.56 4.18
CA THR A 13 -11.69 -7.98 4.19
C THR A 13 -10.85 -8.38 2.98
N THR A 14 -10.56 -7.44 2.07
CA THR A 14 -9.61 -7.71 0.99
C THR A 14 -8.27 -8.05 1.62
N VAL A 15 -7.71 -9.18 1.22
CA VAL A 15 -6.40 -9.63 1.66
C VAL A 15 -5.35 -9.05 0.75
N TYR A 16 -4.29 -8.56 1.37
CA TYR A 16 -3.08 -8.06 0.77
C TYR A 16 -1.88 -8.75 1.39
N TRP A 17 -0.73 -8.61 0.73
CA TRP A 17 0.55 -9.12 1.20
C TRP A 17 1.53 -7.96 1.32
N LEU A 18 2.25 -7.94 2.43
CA LEU A 18 3.27 -6.95 2.74
C LEU A 18 4.63 -7.60 2.86
N ILE A 19 5.67 -6.79 2.71
CA ILE A 19 7.03 -7.20 3.01
C ILE A 19 7.38 -6.69 4.41
N GLU A 20 7.55 -7.61 5.35
CA GLU A 20 7.90 -7.29 6.72
C GLU A 20 9.14 -8.08 7.16
N ASN A 21 9.93 -7.49 8.05
CA ASN A 21 11.04 -8.17 8.70
C ASN A 21 10.69 -8.32 10.19
N PRO A 22 10.51 -9.55 10.71
CA PRO A 22 10.15 -9.78 12.11
C PRO A 22 11.17 -9.26 13.13
N GLU A 23 12.42 -9.08 12.71
CA GLU A 23 13.50 -8.57 13.56
C GLU A 23 13.67 -7.06 13.45
N ALA A 24 12.99 -6.40 12.50
CA ALA A 24 13.07 -4.97 12.29
C ALA A 24 12.07 -4.21 13.17
N GLU A 25 12.42 -2.99 13.58
CA GLU A 25 11.48 -2.16 14.32
C GLU A 25 10.35 -1.72 13.38
N TRP A 26 9.20 -1.35 13.95
CA TRP A 26 8.07 -0.86 13.14
C TRP A 26 8.43 0.32 12.22
N SER A 27 9.35 1.18 12.66
CA SER A 27 9.86 2.31 11.86
C SER A 27 10.61 1.87 10.60
N ASP A 28 10.98 0.60 10.52
CA ASP A 28 11.71 0.00 9.40
C ASP A 28 10.74 -0.74 8.48
N ALA A 29 9.51 -0.25 8.29
CA ALA A 29 8.62 -0.81 7.27
C ALA A 29 9.35 -0.82 5.92
N PHE A 30 9.25 -1.92 5.17
CA PHE A 30 9.89 -1.99 3.86
C PHE A 30 9.25 -0.98 2.92
N THR A 31 10.04 -0.06 2.36
CA THR A 31 9.57 0.93 1.40
C THR A 31 10.33 0.83 0.08
N VAL A 32 9.65 1.22 -0.99
CA VAL A 32 10.22 1.38 -2.33
C VAL A 32 10.30 2.86 -2.68
N ARG A 33 11.44 3.27 -3.22
CA ARG A 33 11.70 4.67 -3.56
C ARG A 33 10.90 5.09 -4.81
N ILE A 34 10.22 6.23 -4.72
CA ILE A 34 9.48 6.89 -5.80
C ILE A 34 10.16 8.23 -6.14
N GLY A 35 11.05 8.22 -7.14
CA GLY A 35 11.84 9.40 -7.50
C GLY A 35 12.90 9.73 -6.44
N ALA A 36 13.27 11.02 -6.31
CA ALA A 36 14.43 11.38 -5.51
C ALA A 36 14.20 11.45 -3.97
N GLN A 37 12.95 11.60 -3.52
CA GLN A 37 12.67 11.96 -2.11
C GLN A 37 11.44 11.27 -1.51
N ARG A 38 10.69 10.49 -2.28
CA ARG A 38 9.46 9.86 -1.80
C ARG A 38 9.66 8.37 -1.68
N GLU A 39 8.91 7.79 -0.77
CA GLU A 39 8.90 6.35 -0.49
C GLU A 39 7.46 5.88 -0.46
N ALA A 40 7.23 4.67 -0.95
CA ALA A 40 5.92 4.03 -0.95
C ALA A 40 6.00 2.68 -0.25
N LEU A 41 4.94 2.33 0.47
CA LEU A 41 4.72 0.98 0.97
C LEU A 41 4.32 0.08 -0.21
N PRO A 42 5.10 -0.94 -0.57
CA PRO A 42 4.65 -1.92 -1.55
C PRO A 42 3.58 -2.82 -0.94
N VAL A 43 2.46 -2.95 -1.63
CA VAL A 43 1.31 -3.76 -1.22
C VAL A 43 0.92 -4.67 -2.38
N PHE A 44 0.86 -5.97 -2.13
CA PHE A 44 0.64 -6.97 -3.17
C PHE A 44 -0.73 -7.63 -3.02
N SER A 45 -1.41 -7.86 -4.11
CA SER A 45 -2.74 -8.46 -4.17
C SER A 45 -2.68 -9.97 -4.02
N PHE A 46 -1.56 -10.59 -4.42
CA PHE A 46 -1.34 -12.03 -4.35
C PHE A 46 -0.01 -12.40 -3.67
N PRO A 47 0.04 -13.56 -2.97
CA PRO A 47 1.27 -14.02 -2.32
C PRO A 47 2.40 -14.24 -3.31
N ASP A 48 2.08 -14.81 -4.49
CA ASP A 48 3.06 -15.10 -5.53
C ASP A 48 3.79 -13.83 -6.02
N GLU A 49 3.12 -12.68 -6.02
CA GLU A 49 3.70 -11.40 -6.41
C GLU A 49 4.68 -10.89 -5.35
N ALA A 50 4.30 -10.99 -4.07
CA ALA A 50 5.15 -10.62 -2.94
C ALA A 50 6.39 -11.54 -2.86
N ASP A 51 6.20 -12.85 -3.02
CA ASP A 51 7.28 -13.84 -3.04
C ASP A 51 8.24 -13.62 -4.22
N MET A 52 7.70 -13.38 -5.42
CA MET A 52 8.53 -13.05 -6.57
C MET A 52 9.33 -11.77 -6.31
N PHE A 53 8.72 -10.77 -5.68
CA PHE A 53 9.38 -9.52 -5.35
C PHE A 53 10.54 -9.72 -4.37
N LEU A 54 10.35 -10.50 -3.32
CA LEU A 54 11.39 -10.87 -2.36
C LEU A 54 12.58 -11.59 -3.04
N ARG A 55 12.29 -12.58 -3.88
CA ARG A 55 13.30 -13.41 -4.55
C ARG A 55 14.15 -12.60 -5.52
N LEU A 56 13.50 -11.79 -6.36
CA LEU A 56 14.19 -10.99 -7.38
C LEU A 56 14.89 -9.76 -6.77
N GLY A 57 14.35 -9.21 -5.69
CA GLY A 57 14.99 -8.14 -4.91
C GLY A 57 16.13 -8.62 -4.00
N GLY A 58 16.25 -9.93 -3.76
CA GLY A 58 17.26 -10.50 -2.87
C GLY A 58 16.96 -10.35 -1.36
N LEU A 59 15.75 -9.89 -1.02
CA LEU A 59 15.34 -9.52 0.33
C LEU A 59 15.17 -10.72 1.28
N GLU A 60 14.91 -11.92 0.75
CA GLU A 60 14.83 -13.16 1.55
C GLU A 60 16.13 -13.39 2.36
N LYS A 61 17.28 -12.98 1.81
CA LYS A 61 18.59 -13.14 2.46
C LYS A 61 18.81 -12.16 3.61
N GLU A 62 18.00 -11.12 3.67
CA GLU A 62 18.05 -10.05 4.67
C GLU A 62 16.97 -10.23 5.76
N GLY A 63 16.24 -11.35 5.73
CA GLY A 63 15.24 -11.70 6.75
C GLY A 63 13.84 -11.16 6.50
N TRP A 64 13.59 -10.56 5.32
CA TRP A 64 12.26 -10.10 4.94
C TRP A 64 11.36 -11.26 4.50
N LEU A 65 10.08 -11.16 4.83
CA LEU A 65 9.05 -12.16 4.59
C LEU A 65 7.80 -11.52 3.99
N ALA A 66 7.05 -12.29 3.20
CA ALA A 66 5.73 -11.92 2.74
C ALA A 66 4.72 -12.26 3.85
N VAL A 67 3.99 -11.26 4.32
CA VAL A 67 3.03 -11.40 5.43
C VAL A 67 1.64 -10.98 4.95
N GLU A 68 0.66 -11.83 5.24
CA GLU A 68 -0.75 -11.58 4.95
C GLU A 68 -1.29 -10.45 5.84
N SER A 69 -2.02 -9.51 5.27
CA SER A 69 -2.73 -8.47 5.99
C SER A 69 -4.02 -8.08 5.29
N THR A 70 -5.06 -7.79 6.06
CA THR A 70 -6.32 -7.28 5.53
C THR A 70 -6.23 -5.78 5.23
N ALA A 71 -7.05 -5.31 4.30
CA ALA A 71 -7.20 -3.88 4.03
C ALA A 71 -7.59 -3.09 5.30
N GLY A 72 -8.39 -3.70 6.19
CA GLY A 72 -8.73 -3.11 7.49
C GLY A 72 -7.54 -2.95 8.43
N GLU A 73 -6.64 -3.94 8.49
CA GLU A 73 -5.39 -3.86 9.25
C GLU A 73 -4.44 -2.84 8.62
N LEU A 74 -4.34 -2.76 7.30
CA LEU A 74 -3.56 -1.71 6.64
C LEU A 74 -4.09 -0.30 6.95
N VAL A 75 -5.41 -0.14 6.94
CA VAL A 75 -6.07 1.13 7.26
C VAL A 75 -5.92 1.48 8.75
N SER A 76 -5.81 0.51 9.65
CA SER A 76 -5.56 0.81 11.07
C SER A 76 -4.13 1.29 11.33
N ARG A 77 -3.18 0.92 10.47
CA ARG A 77 -1.74 1.27 10.56
C ARG A 77 -1.35 2.61 9.90
N LEU A 78 -2.32 3.33 9.33
CA LEU A 78 -2.07 4.55 8.55
C LEU A 78 -1.36 5.65 9.36
N ALA A 79 -1.79 5.84 10.62
CA ALA A 79 -1.25 6.90 11.46
C ALA A 79 0.23 6.64 11.79
N GLU A 80 0.59 5.37 11.92
CA GLU A 80 1.94 4.92 12.16
C GLU A 80 2.80 5.03 10.92
N TYR A 81 2.30 4.62 9.75
CA TYR A 81 2.99 4.82 8.47
C TYR A 81 3.29 6.29 8.20
N GLN A 82 2.31 7.17 8.41
CA GLN A 82 2.50 8.61 8.26
C GLN A 82 3.54 9.17 9.25
N ARG A 83 3.55 8.67 10.50
CA ARG A 83 4.55 9.07 11.50
C ARG A 83 5.97 8.62 11.11
N ALA A 84 6.08 7.49 10.40
CA ALA A 84 7.32 7.00 9.82
C ALA A 84 7.70 7.71 8.50
N GLY A 85 6.88 8.64 8.00
CA GLY A 85 7.13 9.37 6.75
C GLY A 85 6.66 8.65 5.48
N VAL A 86 5.90 7.57 5.62
CA VAL A 86 5.34 6.81 4.49
C VAL A 86 3.93 7.33 4.16
N ASP A 87 3.80 8.02 3.03
CA ASP A 87 2.55 8.66 2.59
C ASP A 87 1.99 8.08 1.26
N LEU A 88 2.70 7.11 0.68
CA LEU A 88 2.35 6.47 -0.58
C LEU A 88 2.23 4.95 -0.45
N VAL A 89 1.41 4.36 -1.31
CA VAL A 89 1.27 2.91 -1.50
C VAL A 89 1.56 2.60 -2.95
N ALA A 90 2.41 1.63 -3.24
CA ALA A 90 2.60 1.06 -4.58
C ALA A 90 1.88 -0.29 -4.63
N LEU A 91 0.88 -0.42 -5.51
CA LEU A 91 0.11 -1.66 -5.68
C LEU A 91 0.79 -2.58 -6.69
N ASP A 92 1.00 -3.83 -6.29
CA ASP A 92 1.59 -4.90 -7.12
C ASP A 92 2.87 -4.46 -7.87
N PRO A 93 3.84 -3.79 -7.21
CA PRO A 93 5.02 -3.31 -7.90
C PRO A 93 5.86 -4.49 -8.36
N LEU A 94 6.27 -4.48 -9.63
CA LEU A 94 7.24 -5.46 -10.12
C LEU A 94 8.67 -5.05 -9.70
N PRO A 95 9.58 -6.01 -9.44
CA PRO A 95 10.96 -5.73 -9.06
C PRO A 95 11.69 -4.81 -10.05
N GLU A 96 11.43 -4.96 -11.35
CA GLU A 96 12.04 -4.14 -12.41
C GLU A 96 11.59 -2.68 -12.39
N MET A 97 10.48 -2.37 -11.70
CA MET A 97 9.98 -1.02 -11.50
C MET A 97 10.73 -0.28 -10.39
N VAL A 98 11.46 -1.00 -9.53
CA VAL A 98 12.18 -0.44 -8.39
C VAL A 98 13.65 -0.20 -8.78
N GLY A 99 14.10 1.05 -8.75
CA GLY A 99 15.50 1.40 -9.03
C GLY A 99 15.66 2.67 -9.85
N SER A 100 16.89 3.21 -9.89
CA SER A 100 17.20 4.57 -10.37
C SER A 100 16.80 4.89 -11.82
N MET A 101 16.51 3.89 -12.64
CA MET A 101 16.07 4.07 -14.04
C MET A 101 14.56 3.91 -14.23
N SER A 102 13.85 3.38 -13.23
CA SER A 102 12.45 2.95 -13.30
C SER A 102 11.51 3.72 -12.38
N ASP A 103 12.01 4.76 -11.68
CA ASP A 103 11.24 5.62 -10.77
C ASP A 103 9.94 6.18 -11.40
N ALA A 104 9.91 6.39 -12.73
CA ALA A 104 8.72 6.85 -13.44
C ALA A 104 7.64 5.76 -13.60
N THR A 105 8.04 4.48 -13.68
CA THR A 105 7.13 3.35 -13.89
C THR A 105 6.42 2.98 -12.60
N ILE A 106 7.13 2.94 -11.47
CA ILE A 106 6.53 2.66 -10.17
C ILE A 106 5.49 3.72 -9.77
N ALA A 107 5.67 4.97 -10.22
CA ALA A 107 4.69 6.03 -9.99
C ALA A 107 3.32 5.75 -10.63
N LEU A 108 3.24 4.90 -11.67
CA LEU A 108 1.97 4.53 -12.32
C LEU A 108 1.09 3.61 -11.47
N VAL A 109 1.73 2.82 -10.61
CA VAL A 109 1.04 1.91 -9.68
C VAL A 109 0.98 2.46 -8.27
N THR A 110 1.39 3.73 -8.09
CA THR A 110 1.42 4.39 -6.79
C THR A 110 0.19 5.27 -6.60
N LEU A 111 -0.39 5.19 -5.40
CA LEU A 111 -1.44 6.10 -4.93
C LEU A 111 -1.08 6.63 -3.55
N SER A 112 -1.74 7.71 -3.13
CA SER A 112 -1.59 8.17 -1.75
C SER A 112 -2.12 7.12 -0.79
N LEU A 113 -1.48 7.02 0.37
CA LEU A 113 -1.92 6.16 1.46
C LEU A 113 -3.36 6.50 1.89
N ALA A 114 -3.73 7.80 1.83
CA ALA A 114 -5.11 8.25 1.99
C ALA A 114 -6.05 7.75 0.89
N GLY A 115 -5.62 7.77 -0.38
CA GLY A 115 -6.40 7.24 -1.51
C GLY A 115 -6.58 5.72 -1.44
N PHE A 116 -5.57 4.99 -0.93
CA PHE A 116 -5.70 3.58 -0.61
C PHE A 116 -6.76 3.37 0.48
N ALA A 117 -6.68 4.14 1.56
CA ALA A 117 -7.70 4.10 2.61
C ALA A 117 -9.09 4.42 2.06
N GLU A 118 -9.27 5.46 1.24
CA GLU A 118 -10.55 5.81 0.61
C GLU A 118 -11.12 4.71 -0.30
N ARG A 119 -10.25 3.95 -0.98
CA ARG A 119 -10.66 2.81 -1.82
C ARG A 119 -11.27 1.68 -0.99
N HIS A 120 -10.84 1.52 0.26
CA HIS A 120 -11.27 0.45 1.15
C HIS A 120 -12.26 0.90 2.24
N ALA A 121 -12.24 2.19 2.58
CA ALA A 121 -13.17 2.85 3.47
C ALA A 121 -14.48 3.16 2.74
N VAL A 122 -15.53 3.42 3.54
CA VAL A 122 -16.81 3.90 3.01
C VAL A 122 -16.55 5.21 2.29
N ARG A 123 -16.95 5.31 1.01
CA ARG A 123 -17.03 6.57 0.25
C ARG A 123 -17.99 7.53 0.98
N SER A 124 -17.46 8.25 1.96
CA SER A 124 -18.18 9.28 2.70
C SER A 124 -17.99 10.57 1.93
N GLN A 125 -18.86 10.85 0.96
CA GLN A 125 -18.92 12.18 0.35
C GLN A 125 -19.27 13.19 1.45
N GLU A 126 -18.32 14.01 1.86
CA GLU A 126 -18.61 15.16 2.72
C GLU A 126 -19.61 16.10 2.00
N ARG A 127 -20.65 16.48 2.74
CA ARG A 127 -21.72 17.39 2.31
C ARG A 127 -21.13 18.71 1.81
N LEU A 128 -21.46 19.08 0.58
CA LEU A 128 -21.76 20.48 0.24
C LEU A 128 -23.26 20.63 -0.02
N ALA A 129 -24.05 20.36 1.03
CA ALA A 129 -25.29 21.08 1.24
C ALA A 129 -24.97 22.20 2.23
N ARG A 130 -24.53 23.35 1.70
CA ARG A 130 -24.48 24.62 2.42
C ARG A 130 -25.80 25.34 2.08
N ASN A 131 -26.50 25.74 3.14
CA ASN A 131 -27.84 26.37 3.18
C ASN A 131 -28.16 27.30 2.02
#